data_AF-A0A1P8XDI7-F1
#
_entry.id   AF-A0A1P8XDI7-F1
#
_cell.length_a   1.000
_cell.length_b   1.000
_cell.length_c   1.000
_cell.angle_alpha   90.00
_cell.angle_beta   90.00
_cell.angle_gamma   90.00
#
_symmetry.space_group_name_H-M   'P 1'
#
loop_
_entity.id
_entity.type
_entity.pdbx_description
1 polymer ?
#
loop_
_entity_poly.entity_id
_entity_poly.type
_entity_poly.pdbx_seq_one_letter_code
_entity_poly.pdbx_strand_id
1 'polypeptide(L)'
;MADLYPQLVAEWHPTLNPDLTPADVMPGSNAKVWWVCRACGHEWSTQVNSRARRGSSCQKCWHVRRGILRATPKPGRSLGDLFPDVAAEWSPTRNGDLKPIDVKPASNKRVWWLCKQGHEWEVPPCDRLRGEQCPVCAEAQRHLTKSTPKPGRSLADLFPDVAVEWHPTRNGPLTAGDVNPGSRPNRWWKCKTCAHEWSTSAAKRTTRSQGCPMCSYARISRTKSKPKPGESLAERMPELASEWHPTLNLPLTPFDIRPRGNASVWWQCQFGHQWKAKVAPRAVGVGCPHCSIVGVSEREIRLKFELAAAGLSVQHDYPPIAVPTRRRPVKADIVLPDIRLVIEYDGSYYHANKLLDDQKQTAALESAGWTVLRVRERPLGSLGGHEVFVSPTEPVKSLAISILRALTDLGVVAPKGAEYQKDPELWGQAAANTALNRHRSRSLASELPDLAKQFHPRRNGALTPGSVHPGNNEKFWWLCPDCGHEWEAVLASRAAGRGCPPCGVQRRAERRAVPRPGNSFQDLFPEVAKEWHPTRNHPLTPMQVSAASNRLVWWQCHRGHEWEARVAFRREFGRCKKCPTSESGRKRTRR
;
A
#
# COMPACT_ATOMS: atom_id res chain seq x y z
N MET A 1 65.74 87.04 36.62
CA MET A 1 65.58 86.17 35.43
C MET A 1 64.60 86.81 34.46
N ALA A 2 63.59 87.50 34.99
CA ALA A 2 62.58 88.25 34.23
C ALA A 2 63.12 89.13 33.09
N ASP A 3 64.19 89.91 33.32
CA ASP A 3 64.69 90.86 32.30
C ASP A 3 65.47 90.18 31.16
N LEU A 4 66.21 89.11 31.48
CA LEU A 4 67.09 88.43 30.53
C LEU A 4 66.37 87.34 29.71
N TYR A 5 65.29 86.77 30.25
CA TYR A 5 64.51 85.71 29.61
C TYR A 5 63.00 85.90 29.84
N PRO A 6 62.39 86.99 29.34
CA PRO A 6 60.97 87.31 29.55
C PRO A 6 60.02 86.21 29.03
N GLN A 7 60.42 85.48 27.99
CA GLN A 7 59.68 84.33 27.46
C GLN A 7 59.59 83.13 28.43
N LEU A 8 60.47 83.05 29.44
CA LEU A 8 60.45 81.98 30.44
C LEU A 8 59.64 82.36 31.69
N VAL A 9 59.50 83.65 32.00
CA VAL A 9 58.55 84.16 33.01
C VAL A 9 57.15 83.63 32.73
N ALA A 10 56.83 83.63 31.44
CA ALA A 10 55.63 83.13 30.83
C ALA A 10 55.32 81.64 31.16
N GLU A 11 56.34 80.85 31.47
CA GLU A 11 56.26 79.44 31.82
C GLU A 11 56.50 79.20 33.32
N TRP A 12 56.66 80.25 34.13
CA TRP A 12 56.75 80.13 35.58
C TRP A 12 55.42 79.64 36.14
N HIS A 13 55.45 78.70 37.08
CA HIS A 13 54.21 78.21 37.65
C HIS A 13 53.54 79.29 38.52
N PRO A 14 52.24 79.60 38.32
CA PRO A 14 51.59 80.74 38.98
C PRO A 14 51.49 80.59 40.50
N THR A 15 51.43 79.36 41.03
CA THR A 15 51.17 79.10 42.46
C THR A 15 52.16 78.16 43.15
N LEU A 16 53.07 77.51 42.42
CA LEU A 16 53.95 76.45 42.99
C LEU A 16 55.36 76.95 43.30
N ASN A 17 55.57 78.27 43.24
CA ASN A 17 56.79 78.94 43.66
C ASN A 17 56.43 80.08 44.63
N PRO A 18 55.80 79.79 45.79
CA PRO A 18 55.23 80.83 46.66
C PRO A 18 56.28 81.81 47.19
N ASP A 19 57.51 81.33 47.42
CA ASP A 19 58.58 82.12 48.04
C ASP A 19 59.52 82.78 47.03
N LEU A 20 59.30 82.58 45.72
CA LEU A 20 60.21 83.05 44.68
C LEU A 20 59.45 83.56 43.46
N THR A 21 59.76 84.78 43.04
CA THR A 21 59.31 85.33 41.75
C THR A 21 60.41 85.20 40.68
N PRO A 22 60.05 85.30 39.39
CA PRO A 22 61.03 85.37 38.30
C PRO A 22 62.03 86.52 38.38
N ALA A 23 61.73 87.58 39.14
CA ALA A 23 62.65 88.69 39.39
C ALA A 23 63.75 88.29 40.39
N ASP A 24 63.41 87.46 41.39
CA ASP A 24 64.28 87.11 42.52
C ASP A 24 65.41 86.13 42.19
N VAL A 25 65.34 85.46 41.03
CA VAL A 25 66.31 84.42 40.65
C VAL A 25 67.13 84.83 39.43
N MET A 26 68.45 84.61 39.47
CA MET A 26 69.31 84.82 38.30
C MET A 26 69.23 83.63 37.32
N PRO A 27 69.35 83.83 36.00
CA PRO A 27 69.24 82.73 35.01
C PRO A 27 70.24 81.58 35.20
N GLY A 28 71.38 81.82 35.85
CA GLY A 28 72.36 80.78 36.18
C GLY A 28 72.10 80.06 37.51
N SER A 29 71.00 80.39 38.21
CA SER A 29 70.69 79.83 39.53
C SER A 29 70.39 78.34 39.47
N ASN A 30 70.93 77.59 40.43
CA ASN A 30 70.59 76.18 40.62
C ASN A 30 69.30 76.00 41.45
N ALA A 31 68.59 77.08 41.79
CA ALA A 31 67.29 77.01 42.44
C ALA A 31 66.32 76.16 41.59
N LYS A 32 65.68 75.20 42.24
CA LYS A 32 64.71 74.30 41.61
C LYS A 32 63.32 74.90 41.79
N VAL A 33 62.68 75.22 40.67
CA VAL A 33 61.38 75.89 40.64
C VAL A 33 60.43 75.13 39.71
N TRP A 34 59.14 75.33 39.90
CA TRP A 34 58.08 74.76 39.10
C TRP A 34 57.81 75.60 37.85
N TRP A 35 57.64 74.91 36.73
CA TRP A 35 57.34 75.47 35.41
C TRP A 35 56.06 74.84 34.87
N VAL A 36 55.34 75.56 34.01
CA VAL A 36 54.15 75.08 33.29
C VAL A 36 54.33 75.29 31.79
N CYS A 37 54.08 74.25 31.00
CA CYS A 37 54.38 74.26 29.57
C CYS A 37 53.22 74.93 28.84
N ARG A 38 53.47 76.03 28.13
CA ARG A 38 52.42 76.70 27.36
C ARG A 38 51.82 75.86 26.24
N ALA A 39 52.59 74.92 25.68
CA ALA A 39 52.14 74.10 24.57
C ALA A 39 51.26 72.91 24.98
N CYS A 40 51.42 72.38 26.19
CA CYS A 40 50.70 71.16 26.59
C CYS A 40 50.19 71.14 28.04
N GLY A 41 50.35 72.25 28.77
CA GLY A 41 49.98 72.38 30.17
C GLY A 41 50.80 71.53 31.15
N HIS A 42 51.86 70.85 30.69
CA HIS A 42 52.66 70.01 31.57
C HIS A 42 53.36 70.84 32.63
N GLU A 43 53.13 70.50 33.90
CA GLU A 43 53.83 71.07 35.04
C GLU A 43 55.06 70.20 35.37
N TRP A 44 56.22 70.82 35.55
CA TRP A 44 57.44 70.10 35.94
C TRP A 44 58.37 70.99 36.78
N SER A 45 59.16 70.39 37.66
CA SER A 45 60.19 71.11 38.42
C SER A 45 61.59 70.86 37.83
N THR A 46 62.34 71.93 37.60
CA THR A 46 63.75 71.86 37.18
C THR A 46 64.51 73.10 37.66
N GLN A 47 65.84 73.04 37.60
CA GLN A 47 66.70 74.17 37.97
C GLN A 47 66.53 75.31 36.98
N VAL A 48 66.56 76.56 37.48
CA VAL A 48 66.49 77.77 36.65
C VAL A 48 67.61 77.78 35.59
N ASN A 49 68.84 77.42 35.96
CA ASN A 49 69.99 77.26 35.05
C ASN A 49 69.72 76.26 33.92
N SER A 50 69.09 75.13 34.25
CA SER A 50 68.76 74.09 33.28
C SER A 50 67.69 74.55 32.27
N ARG A 51 66.70 75.35 32.69
CA ARG A 51 65.68 75.89 31.79
C ARG A 51 66.19 77.11 31.00
N ALA A 52 66.84 78.06 31.67
CA ALA A 52 67.20 79.35 31.11
C ALA A 52 68.50 79.35 30.29
N ARG A 53 69.58 78.76 30.80
CA ARG A 53 70.88 78.74 30.09
C ARG A 53 71.10 77.48 29.26
N ARG A 54 70.69 76.32 29.76
CA ARG A 54 70.87 75.03 29.06
C ARG A 54 69.72 74.66 28.11
N GLY A 55 68.64 75.44 28.10
CA GLY A 55 67.53 75.28 27.16
C GLY A 55 66.74 73.97 27.31
N SER A 56 66.69 73.36 28.50
CA SER A 56 65.90 72.14 28.71
C SER A 56 64.41 72.41 28.43
N SER A 57 63.86 71.72 27.42
CA SER A 57 62.46 71.88 27.00
C SER A 57 61.50 71.02 27.84
N CYS A 58 60.19 71.21 27.66
CA CYS A 58 59.18 70.36 28.30
C CYS A 58 59.40 68.88 27.91
N GLN A 59 59.65 68.01 28.89
CA GLN A 59 59.96 66.59 28.64
C GLN A 59 58.80 65.86 27.93
N LYS A 60 57.55 66.17 28.27
CA LYS A 60 56.36 65.61 27.61
C LYS A 60 56.33 65.94 26.10
N CYS A 61 56.47 67.21 25.73
CA CYS A 61 56.57 67.64 24.33
C CYS A 61 57.78 67.03 23.60
N TRP A 62 58.93 66.93 24.27
CA TRP A 62 60.12 66.30 23.66
C TRP A 62 59.91 64.81 23.38
N HIS A 63 59.31 64.06 24.31
CA HIS A 63 58.96 62.65 24.08
C HIS A 63 57.99 62.49 22.90
N VAL A 64 56.98 63.36 22.79
CA VAL A 64 56.06 63.35 21.64
C VAL A 64 56.81 63.64 20.33
N ARG A 65 57.63 64.71 20.28
CA ARG A 65 58.43 65.05 19.09
C ARG A 65 59.41 63.95 18.71
N ARG A 66 60.07 63.35 19.70
CA ARG A 66 60.99 62.22 19.49
C ARG A 66 60.26 60.99 18.97
N GLY A 67 59.04 60.73 19.45
CA GLY A 67 58.15 59.68 18.94
C GLY A 67 57.82 59.89 17.47
N ILE A 68 57.41 61.12 17.09
CA ILE A 68 57.14 61.49 15.70
C ILE A 68 58.39 61.29 14.83
N LEU A 69 59.53 61.86 15.21
CA LEU A 69 60.80 61.71 14.46
C LEU A 69 61.22 60.23 14.30
N ARG A 70 60.95 59.39 15.30
CA ARG A 70 61.22 57.95 15.24
C ARG A 70 60.20 57.19 14.40
N ALA A 71 58.97 57.66 14.27
CA ALA A 71 57.95 57.05 13.42
C ALA A 71 58.13 57.45 11.94
N THR A 72 58.48 58.71 11.67
CA THR A 72 58.63 59.27 10.32
C THR A 72 59.81 58.61 9.58
N PRO A 73 59.60 58.07 8.37
CA PRO A 73 60.68 57.55 7.52
C PRO A 73 61.68 58.66 7.15
N LYS A 74 62.96 58.31 7.05
CA LYS A 74 63.94 59.21 6.41
C LYS A 74 63.62 59.28 4.91
N PRO A 75 63.96 60.38 4.21
CA PRO A 75 63.80 60.47 2.76
C PRO A 75 64.39 59.24 2.04
N GLY A 76 63.63 58.64 1.12
CA GLY A 76 64.03 57.43 0.38
C GLY A 76 64.02 56.13 1.19
N ARG A 77 63.47 56.15 2.42
CA ARG A 77 63.41 54.97 3.32
C ARG A 77 61.99 54.64 3.77
N SER A 78 60.98 55.20 3.09
CA SER A 78 59.59 54.84 3.34
C SER A 78 59.24 53.48 2.71
N LEU A 79 58.08 52.93 3.07
CA LEU A 79 57.53 51.74 2.42
C LEU A 79 57.28 52.01 0.94
N GLY A 80 56.73 53.17 0.60
CA GLY A 80 56.48 53.58 -0.79
C GLY A 80 57.76 53.65 -1.64
N ASP A 81 58.87 54.13 -1.07
CA ASP A 81 60.14 54.26 -1.79
C ASP A 81 60.84 52.91 -2.00
N LEU A 82 60.84 52.05 -0.97
CA LEU A 82 61.63 50.82 -0.97
C LEU A 82 60.87 49.60 -1.52
N PHE A 83 59.54 49.62 -1.46
CA PHE A 83 58.70 48.49 -1.84
C PHE A 83 57.47 48.94 -2.67
N PRO A 84 57.69 49.52 -3.87
CA PRO A 84 56.61 50.09 -4.69
C PRO A 84 55.54 49.04 -5.07
N ASP A 85 55.93 47.79 -5.34
CA ASP A 85 54.99 46.72 -5.67
C ASP A 85 54.05 46.36 -4.50
N VAL A 86 54.58 46.40 -3.28
CA VAL A 86 53.79 46.15 -2.06
C VAL A 86 52.93 47.38 -1.75
N ALA A 87 53.47 48.58 -1.93
CA ALA A 87 52.73 49.82 -1.79
C ALA A 87 51.56 49.95 -2.79
N ALA A 88 51.64 49.30 -3.97
CA ALA A 88 50.54 49.23 -4.92
C ALA A 88 49.32 48.45 -4.40
N GLU A 89 49.51 47.60 -3.39
CA GLU A 89 48.41 46.91 -2.70
C GLU A 89 47.82 47.74 -1.54
N TRP A 90 48.22 49.00 -1.36
CA TRP A 90 47.65 49.85 -0.31
C TRP A 90 46.15 50.11 -0.56
N SER A 91 45.30 49.98 0.47
CA SER A 91 43.88 50.28 0.30
C SER A 91 43.69 51.78 -0.01
N PRO A 92 42.96 52.14 -1.10
CA PRO A 92 42.77 53.52 -1.51
C PRO A 92 41.82 54.31 -0.60
N THR A 93 40.99 53.64 0.20
CA THR A 93 39.90 54.27 0.96
C THR A 93 39.97 54.04 2.47
N ARG A 94 40.71 53.03 2.94
CA ARG A 94 40.62 52.59 4.35
C ARG A 94 41.75 53.06 5.27
N ASN A 95 42.78 53.68 4.71
CA ASN A 95 43.92 54.18 5.48
C ASN A 95 43.82 55.69 5.78
N GLY A 96 42.69 56.33 5.44
CA GLY A 96 42.52 57.79 5.56
C GLY A 96 43.62 58.53 4.80
N ASP A 97 44.22 59.54 5.44
CA ASP A 97 45.30 60.33 4.84
C ASP A 97 46.67 59.63 4.85
N LEU A 98 46.80 58.46 5.49
CA LEU A 98 48.07 57.75 5.61
C LEU A 98 48.48 57.12 4.28
N LYS A 99 49.62 57.54 3.73
CA LYS A 99 50.17 57.03 2.48
C LYS A 99 51.35 56.09 2.75
N PRO A 100 51.70 55.20 1.78
CA PRO A 100 52.89 54.35 1.90
C PRO A 100 54.19 55.12 2.18
N ILE A 101 54.29 56.37 1.70
CA ILE A 101 55.46 57.23 1.90
C ILE A 101 55.60 57.73 3.36
N ASP A 102 54.53 57.69 4.15
CA ASP A 102 54.52 58.15 5.54
C ASP A 102 54.96 57.06 6.53
N VAL A 103 55.11 55.82 6.04
CA VAL A 103 55.25 54.63 6.88
C VAL A 103 56.58 53.93 6.62
N LYS A 104 57.24 53.48 7.69
CA LYS A 104 58.45 52.66 7.58
C LYS A 104 58.12 51.20 7.23
N PRO A 105 58.96 50.50 6.46
CA PRO A 105 58.81 49.06 6.21
C PRO A 105 58.68 48.22 7.50
N ALA A 106 59.46 48.56 8.54
CA ALA A 106 59.44 47.87 9.83
C ALA A 106 58.32 48.35 10.79
N SER A 107 57.34 49.12 10.29
CA SER A 107 56.25 49.62 11.10
C SER A 107 55.32 48.48 11.54
N ASN A 108 54.99 48.46 12.84
CA ASN A 108 53.95 47.60 13.40
C ASN A 108 52.54 48.23 13.33
N LYS A 109 52.41 49.42 12.72
CA LYS A 109 51.10 50.08 12.54
C LYS A 109 50.29 49.25 11.55
N ARG A 110 49.11 48.79 11.98
CA ARG A 110 48.17 48.06 11.13
C ARG A 110 47.60 48.99 10.06
N VAL A 111 47.59 48.51 8.82
CA VAL A 111 47.09 49.23 7.64
C VAL A 111 46.31 48.26 6.77
N TRP A 112 45.40 48.80 5.98
CA TRP A 112 44.56 48.05 5.07
C TRP A 112 45.24 47.89 3.71
N TRP A 113 45.19 46.66 3.19
CA TRP A 113 45.69 46.28 1.87
C TRP A 113 44.52 45.82 0.99
N LEU A 114 44.67 45.90 -0.32
CA LEU A 114 43.73 45.46 -1.35
C LEU A 114 44.49 44.62 -2.37
N CYS A 115 44.09 43.35 -2.54
CA CYS A 115 44.80 42.44 -3.43
C CYS A 115 44.21 42.53 -4.83
N LYS A 116 44.90 41.94 -5.81
CA LYS A 116 44.45 41.91 -7.21
C LYS A 116 43.06 41.27 -7.42
N GLN A 117 42.62 40.42 -6.49
CA GLN A 117 41.29 39.79 -6.51
C GLN A 117 40.21 40.65 -5.81
N GLY A 118 40.56 41.86 -5.37
CA GLY A 118 39.64 42.79 -4.72
C GLY A 118 39.40 42.53 -3.23
N HIS A 119 40.12 41.61 -2.61
CA HIS A 119 39.98 41.35 -1.18
C HIS A 119 40.78 42.36 -0.35
N GLU A 120 40.14 42.89 0.70
CA GLU A 120 40.79 43.76 1.67
C GLU A 120 41.18 43.01 2.94
N TRP A 121 42.35 43.30 3.50
CA TRP A 121 42.77 42.76 4.78
C TRP A 121 43.70 43.73 5.52
N GLU A 122 43.77 43.59 6.84
CA GLU A 122 44.52 44.50 7.70
C GLU A 122 45.70 43.77 8.37
N VAL A 123 46.91 44.17 8.03
CA VAL A 123 48.16 43.69 8.65
C VAL A 123 49.22 44.79 8.67
N PRO A 124 50.17 44.76 9.61
CA PRO A 124 51.29 45.71 9.58
C PRO A 124 52.20 45.53 8.36
N PRO A 125 52.84 46.60 7.85
CA PRO A 125 53.85 46.51 6.78
C PRO A 125 54.97 45.52 7.07
N CYS A 126 55.44 45.43 8.33
CA CYS A 126 56.52 44.50 8.68
C CYS A 126 56.14 43.03 8.45
N ASP A 127 54.87 42.66 8.65
CA ASP A 127 54.39 41.29 8.49
C ASP A 127 54.03 41.01 7.03
N ARG A 128 53.45 42.00 6.33
CA ARG A 128 53.25 41.94 4.87
C ARG A 128 54.56 41.64 4.14
N LEU A 129 55.68 42.24 4.58
CA LEU A 129 57.01 42.02 4.01
C LEU A 129 57.67 40.70 4.44
N ARG A 130 57.24 40.09 5.55
CA ARG A 130 57.70 38.75 5.99
C ARG A 130 56.98 37.60 5.27
N GLY A 131 56.06 37.91 4.37
CA GLY A 131 55.37 36.91 3.54
C GLY A 131 53.89 36.72 3.90
N GLU A 132 53.33 37.50 4.82
CA GLU A 132 51.89 37.51 5.06
C GLU A 132 51.18 38.02 3.80
N GLN A 133 50.25 37.22 3.26
CA GLN A 133 49.49 37.54 2.05
C GLN A 133 48.01 37.71 2.37
N CYS A 134 47.22 38.05 1.35
CA CYS A 134 45.77 38.07 1.46
C CYS A 134 45.24 36.71 1.99
N PRO A 135 44.59 36.67 3.17
CA PRO A 135 44.18 35.42 3.80
C PRO A 135 43.12 34.66 2.99
N VAL A 136 42.25 35.38 2.27
CA VAL A 136 41.22 34.78 1.40
C VAL A 136 41.87 34.07 0.21
N CYS A 137 42.80 34.72 -0.48
CA CYS A 137 43.53 34.11 -1.59
C CYS A 137 44.42 32.96 -1.13
N ALA A 138 45.08 33.11 0.03
CA ALA A 138 45.91 32.06 0.61
C ALA A 138 45.08 30.82 0.96
N GLU A 139 43.89 30.98 1.55
CA GLU A 139 43.00 29.87 1.84
C GLU A 139 42.47 29.20 0.57
N ALA A 140 42.07 29.97 -0.44
CA ALA A 140 41.68 29.44 -1.74
C ALA A 140 42.79 28.61 -2.39
N GLN A 141 44.03 29.11 -2.35
CA GLN A 141 45.20 28.38 -2.86
C GLN A 141 45.47 27.11 -2.06
N ARG A 142 45.38 27.15 -0.72
CA ARG A 142 45.51 25.95 0.13
C ARG A 142 44.45 24.90 -0.22
N HIS A 143 43.20 25.31 -0.43
CA HIS A 143 42.14 24.40 -0.87
C HIS A 143 42.43 23.80 -2.23
N LEU A 144 42.88 24.62 -3.20
CA LEU A 144 43.25 24.14 -4.52
C LEU A 144 44.36 23.09 -4.42
N THR A 145 45.48 23.41 -3.77
CA THR A 145 46.62 22.48 -3.59
C THR A 145 46.22 21.19 -2.87
N LYS A 146 45.32 21.24 -1.87
CA LYS A 146 44.81 20.04 -1.20
C LYS A 146 43.86 19.22 -2.08
N SER A 147 43.10 19.88 -2.94
CA SER A 147 42.10 19.25 -3.81
C SER A 147 42.72 18.63 -5.07
N THR A 148 43.82 19.22 -5.56
CA THR A 148 44.57 18.73 -6.72
C THR A 148 45.35 17.47 -6.35
N PRO A 149 45.23 16.37 -7.11
CA PRO A 149 46.03 15.18 -6.87
C PRO A 149 47.52 15.42 -7.09
N LYS A 150 48.36 14.80 -6.27
CA LYS A 150 49.79 14.68 -6.59
C LYS A 150 49.96 13.77 -7.81
N PRO A 151 51.01 13.94 -8.63
CA PRO A 151 51.30 13.04 -9.75
C PRO A 151 51.30 11.56 -9.30
N GLY A 152 50.59 10.71 -10.04
CA GLY A 152 50.44 9.27 -9.74
C GLY A 152 49.54 8.94 -8.55
N ARG A 153 48.81 9.92 -7.99
CA ARG A 153 47.90 9.75 -6.84
C ARG A 153 46.46 10.12 -7.16
N SER A 154 46.12 10.33 -8.43
CA SER A 154 44.74 10.63 -8.83
C SER A 154 43.83 9.42 -8.63
N LEU A 155 42.52 9.64 -8.72
CA LEU A 155 41.54 8.57 -8.73
C LEU A 155 41.75 7.64 -9.94
N ALA A 156 42.11 8.18 -11.10
CA ALA A 156 42.43 7.38 -12.28
C ALA A 156 43.67 6.49 -12.06
N ASP A 157 44.71 7.01 -11.41
CA ASP A 157 45.96 6.26 -11.19
C ASP A 157 45.80 5.14 -10.16
N LEU A 158 45.15 5.44 -9.03
CA LEU A 158 45.09 4.50 -7.90
C LEU A 158 43.88 3.55 -7.96
N PHE A 159 42.81 3.93 -8.68
CA PHE A 159 41.56 3.15 -8.74
C PHE A 159 41.00 3.10 -10.18
N PRO A 160 41.71 2.48 -11.14
CA PRO A 160 41.28 2.42 -12.54
C PRO A 160 39.90 1.77 -12.73
N ASP A 161 39.58 0.74 -11.95
CA ASP A 161 38.24 0.09 -11.95
C ASP A 161 37.10 1.00 -11.46
N VAL A 162 37.41 1.99 -10.64
CA VAL A 162 36.44 2.99 -10.18
C VAL A 162 36.34 4.11 -11.22
N ALA A 163 37.48 4.51 -11.79
CA ALA A 163 37.59 5.55 -12.80
C ALA A 163 36.90 5.19 -14.13
N VAL A 164 36.87 3.92 -14.54
CA VAL A 164 36.12 3.48 -15.73
C VAL A 164 34.61 3.73 -15.61
N GLU A 165 34.09 3.81 -14.39
CA GLU A 165 32.69 4.15 -14.13
C GLU A 165 32.48 5.67 -13.97
N TRP A 166 33.48 6.51 -14.26
CA TRP A 166 33.30 7.97 -14.28
C TRP A 166 32.31 8.36 -15.39
N HIS A 167 31.37 9.23 -15.06
CA HIS A 167 30.37 9.62 -16.06
C HIS A 167 30.99 10.50 -17.16
N PRO A 168 30.74 10.22 -18.46
CA PRO A 168 31.44 10.89 -19.57
C PRO A 168 31.13 12.39 -19.71
N THR A 169 29.90 12.83 -19.41
CA THR A 169 29.47 14.22 -19.68
C THR A 169 28.96 15.02 -18.47
N ARG A 170 28.71 14.39 -17.32
CA ARG A 170 27.99 15.02 -16.18
C ARG A 170 28.88 15.62 -15.10
N ASN A 171 30.21 15.53 -15.26
CA ASN A 171 31.18 16.11 -14.34
C ASN A 171 31.85 17.39 -14.90
N GLY A 172 31.30 17.96 -15.98
CA GLY A 172 31.86 19.13 -16.64
C GLY A 172 33.28 18.85 -17.15
N PRO A 173 34.25 19.76 -16.95
CA PRO A 173 35.61 19.57 -17.42
C PRO A 173 36.44 18.59 -16.57
N LEU A 174 35.92 18.15 -15.41
CA LEU A 174 36.67 17.29 -14.49
C LEU A 174 36.70 15.84 -14.98
N THR A 175 37.91 15.29 -15.04
CA THR A 175 38.17 13.88 -15.27
C THR A 175 38.47 13.16 -13.95
N ALA A 176 38.53 11.83 -13.99
CA ALA A 176 39.01 11.05 -12.85
C ALA A 176 40.50 11.33 -12.53
N GLY A 177 41.28 11.88 -13.46
CA GLY A 177 42.67 12.30 -13.23
C GLY A 177 42.78 13.55 -12.36
N ASP A 178 41.74 14.39 -12.32
CA ASP A 178 41.75 15.68 -11.62
C ASP A 178 41.30 15.56 -10.16
N VAL A 179 40.95 14.35 -9.69
CA VAL A 179 40.25 14.15 -8.42
C VAL A 179 41.01 13.18 -7.52
N ASN A 180 41.23 13.59 -6.27
CA ASN A 180 41.83 12.72 -5.26
C ASN A 180 40.84 11.58 -4.88
N PRO A 181 41.30 10.33 -4.65
CA PRO A 181 40.43 9.22 -4.24
C PRO A 181 39.57 9.52 -2.99
N GLY A 182 40.11 10.29 -2.04
CA GLY A 182 39.42 10.72 -0.82
C GLY A 182 38.50 11.93 -0.97
N SER A 183 38.25 12.40 -2.20
CA SER A 183 37.41 13.56 -2.47
C SER A 183 35.96 13.30 -2.02
N ARG A 184 35.46 14.21 -1.16
CA ARG A 184 34.11 14.16 -0.55
C ARG A 184 33.00 14.77 -1.41
N PRO A 185 33.25 15.78 -2.26
CA PRO A 185 32.23 16.26 -3.20
C PRO A 185 31.67 15.14 -4.07
N ASN A 186 30.35 15.16 -4.28
CA ASN A 186 29.69 14.18 -5.13
C ASN A 186 30.07 14.38 -6.60
N ARG A 187 30.20 13.27 -7.32
CA ARG A 187 30.47 13.18 -8.75
C ARG A 187 29.50 12.18 -9.37
N TRP A 188 29.24 12.33 -10.66
CA TRP A 188 28.39 11.43 -11.42
C TRP A 188 29.20 10.22 -11.90
N TRP A 189 28.59 9.05 -11.80
CA TRP A 189 29.14 7.76 -12.19
C TRP A 189 28.13 7.03 -13.08
N LYS A 190 28.63 6.13 -13.93
CA LYS A 190 27.83 5.25 -14.78
C LYS A 190 28.34 3.82 -14.64
N CYS A 191 27.45 2.90 -14.27
CA CYS A 191 27.83 1.55 -13.89
C CYS A 191 28.24 0.76 -15.13
N LYS A 192 29.39 0.10 -15.10
CA LYS A 192 29.83 -0.73 -16.25
C LYS A 192 28.96 -1.96 -16.47
N THR A 193 28.23 -2.42 -15.44
CA THR A 193 27.42 -3.64 -15.47
C THR A 193 25.96 -3.40 -15.86
N CYS A 194 25.31 -2.39 -15.27
CA CYS A 194 23.87 -2.16 -15.47
C CYS A 194 23.54 -0.79 -16.08
N ALA A 195 24.55 -0.02 -16.47
CA ALA A 195 24.44 1.34 -17.01
C ALA A 195 23.73 2.37 -16.10
N HIS A 196 23.36 2.01 -14.86
CA HIS A 196 22.77 2.92 -13.90
C HIS A 196 23.69 4.11 -13.66
N GLU A 197 23.13 5.31 -13.69
CA GLU A 197 23.82 6.55 -13.40
C GLU A 197 23.48 7.03 -11.99
N TRP A 198 24.48 7.35 -11.18
CA TRP A 198 24.27 7.83 -9.82
C TRP A 198 25.30 8.86 -9.40
N SER A 199 24.96 9.66 -8.40
CA SER A 199 25.83 10.67 -7.82
C SER A 199 26.32 10.23 -6.44
N THR A 200 27.64 10.17 -6.26
CA THR A 200 28.28 9.91 -4.95
C THR A 200 29.71 10.43 -4.93
N SER A 201 30.32 10.54 -3.76
CA SER A 201 31.71 10.98 -3.61
C SER A 201 32.72 9.90 -4.03
N ALA A 202 33.88 10.30 -4.56
CA ALA A 202 35.00 9.38 -4.81
C ALA A 202 35.42 8.64 -3.53
N ALA A 203 35.44 9.32 -2.37
CA ALA A 203 35.78 8.73 -1.09
C ALA A 203 34.92 7.50 -0.75
N LYS A 204 33.60 7.57 -0.94
CA LYS A 204 32.69 6.43 -0.69
C LYS A 204 32.96 5.25 -1.63
N ARG A 205 33.36 5.52 -2.88
CA ARG A 205 33.65 4.47 -3.86
C ARG A 205 34.99 3.78 -3.60
N THR A 206 35.99 4.51 -3.12
CA THR A 206 37.36 4.01 -2.92
C THR A 206 37.60 3.50 -1.50
N THR A 207 37.32 4.31 -0.48
CA THR A 207 37.64 3.97 0.93
C THR A 207 36.63 3.02 1.58
N ARG A 208 35.37 3.05 1.14
CA ARG A 208 34.29 2.18 1.65
C ARG A 208 33.84 1.13 0.65
N SER A 209 34.50 1.06 -0.51
CA SER A 209 34.20 0.14 -1.60
C SER A 209 32.71 0.09 -1.99
N GLN A 210 32.02 1.24 -1.92
CA GLN A 210 30.61 1.32 -2.32
C GLN A 210 30.49 1.35 -3.85
N GLY A 211 29.98 0.26 -4.42
CA GLY A 211 29.67 0.15 -5.84
C GLY A 211 28.30 0.71 -6.23
N CYS A 212 27.81 0.31 -7.40
CA CYS A 212 26.52 0.73 -7.92
C CYS A 212 25.36 0.33 -6.96
N PRO A 213 24.50 1.29 -6.54
CA PRO A 213 23.40 1.01 -5.62
C PRO A 213 22.37 0.06 -6.23
N MET A 214 22.11 0.12 -7.54
CA MET A 214 21.19 -0.79 -8.23
C MET A 214 21.70 -2.23 -8.24
N CYS A 215 22.98 -2.45 -8.54
CA CYS A 215 23.58 -3.79 -8.49
C CYS A 215 23.59 -4.34 -7.06
N SER A 216 23.89 -3.49 -6.07
CA SER A 216 23.84 -3.88 -4.65
C SER A 216 22.43 -4.28 -4.24
N TYR A 217 21.42 -3.48 -4.59
CA TYR A 217 20.03 -3.78 -4.31
C TYR A 217 19.56 -5.07 -5.01
N ALA A 218 19.91 -5.27 -6.29
CA ALA A 218 19.58 -6.49 -7.02
C ALA A 218 20.18 -7.74 -6.37
N ARG A 219 21.44 -7.66 -5.89
CA ARG A 219 22.12 -8.75 -5.17
C ARG A 219 21.46 -9.03 -3.81
N ILE A 220 21.13 -7.99 -3.04
CA ILE A 220 20.45 -8.11 -1.74
C ILE A 220 19.03 -8.66 -1.93
N SER A 221 18.32 -8.21 -2.96
CA SER A 221 16.98 -8.68 -3.30
C SER A 221 17.00 -10.18 -3.64
N ARG A 222 17.93 -10.62 -4.50
CA ARG A 222 18.12 -12.04 -4.87
C ARG A 222 18.48 -12.93 -3.67
N THR A 223 19.28 -12.43 -2.75
CA THR A 223 19.69 -13.20 -1.56
C THR A 223 18.58 -13.27 -0.51
N LYS A 224 17.81 -12.19 -0.30
CA LYS A 224 16.64 -12.19 0.58
C LYS A 224 15.46 -13.00 0.03
N SER A 225 15.32 -13.09 -1.30
CA SER A 225 14.21 -13.81 -1.91
C SER A 225 14.35 -15.33 -1.80
N LYS A 226 15.58 -15.88 -1.71
CA LYS A 226 15.80 -17.32 -1.61
C LYS A 226 15.39 -17.86 -0.21
N PRO A 227 14.46 -18.82 -0.11
CA PRO A 227 14.10 -19.44 1.17
C PRO A 227 15.28 -20.22 1.75
N LYS A 228 15.37 -20.30 3.09
CA LYS A 228 16.23 -21.30 3.74
C LYS A 228 15.56 -22.68 3.64
N PRO A 229 16.30 -23.79 3.80
CA PRO A 229 15.69 -25.12 3.92
C PRO A 229 14.56 -25.13 4.96
N GLY A 230 13.40 -25.70 4.63
CA GLY A 230 12.18 -25.73 5.45
C GLY A 230 11.31 -24.46 5.40
N GLU A 231 11.73 -23.39 4.73
CA GLU A 231 10.97 -22.12 4.66
C GLU A 231 10.21 -21.93 3.34
N SER A 232 10.42 -22.78 2.34
CA SER A 232 9.84 -22.61 1.01
C SER A 232 8.34 -22.86 0.98
N LEU A 233 7.65 -22.40 -0.09
CA LEU A 233 6.23 -22.66 -0.29
C LEU A 233 5.97 -24.17 -0.43
N ALA A 234 6.81 -24.89 -1.18
CA ALA A 234 6.71 -26.35 -1.33
C ALA A 234 6.77 -27.08 0.00
N GLU A 235 7.72 -26.72 0.87
CA GLU A 235 7.94 -27.41 2.15
C GLU A 235 6.88 -27.06 3.19
N ARG A 236 6.50 -25.77 3.28
CA ARG A 236 5.55 -25.31 4.33
C ARG A 236 4.09 -25.50 3.96
N MET A 237 3.76 -25.47 2.67
CA MET A 237 2.37 -25.51 2.19
C MET A 237 2.28 -26.38 0.92
N PRO A 238 2.56 -27.69 1.01
CA PRO A 238 2.58 -28.59 -0.15
C PRO A 238 1.27 -28.61 -0.92
N GLU A 239 0.13 -28.51 -0.23
CA GLU A 239 -1.20 -28.41 -0.84
C GLU A 239 -1.34 -27.18 -1.73
N LEU A 240 -0.87 -26.02 -1.27
CA LEU A 240 -0.92 -24.80 -2.08
C LEU A 240 0.11 -24.84 -3.20
N ALA A 241 1.29 -25.43 -2.96
CA ALA A 241 2.31 -25.65 -3.99
C ALA A 241 1.80 -26.57 -5.12
N SER A 242 0.86 -27.49 -4.83
CA SER A 242 0.22 -28.32 -5.86
C SER A 242 -0.61 -27.50 -6.86
N GLU A 243 -1.07 -26.30 -6.48
CA GLU A 243 -1.76 -25.37 -7.37
C GLU A 243 -0.80 -24.47 -8.16
N TRP A 244 0.51 -24.67 -8.06
CA TRP A 244 1.48 -23.92 -8.86
C TRP A 244 1.33 -24.24 -10.33
N HIS A 245 1.27 -23.21 -11.18
CA HIS A 245 1.13 -23.47 -12.61
C HIS A 245 2.40 -24.18 -13.14
N PRO A 246 2.28 -25.30 -13.89
CA PRO A 246 3.41 -26.15 -14.28
C PRO A 246 4.44 -25.48 -15.19
N THR A 247 4.00 -24.59 -16.09
CA THR A 247 4.90 -23.97 -17.09
C THR A 247 4.99 -22.43 -17.03
N LEU A 248 3.90 -21.71 -16.76
CA LEU A 248 3.85 -20.24 -16.80
C LEU A 248 4.69 -19.52 -15.73
N ASN A 249 5.24 -20.24 -14.75
CA ASN A 249 6.13 -19.68 -13.74
C ASN A 249 7.60 -19.92 -14.01
N LEU A 250 7.96 -20.73 -15.01
CA LEU A 250 9.36 -21.08 -15.25
C LEU A 250 10.20 -19.83 -15.53
N PRO A 251 11.44 -19.76 -14.99
CA PRO A 251 12.16 -20.81 -14.25
C PRO A 251 11.86 -20.88 -12.74
N LEU A 252 10.89 -20.11 -12.22
CA LEU A 252 10.57 -20.06 -10.79
C LEU A 252 9.78 -21.30 -10.34
N THR A 253 10.23 -21.93 -9.26
CA THR A 253 9.55 -23.07 -8.64
C THR A 253 8.98 -22.71 -7.26
N PRO A 254 8.06 -23.52 -6.70
CA PRO A 254 7.60 -23.35 -5.32
C PRO A 254 8.73 -23.45 -4.26
N PHE A 255 9.90 -23.98 -4.61
CA PHE A 255 11.07 -24.02 -3.72
C PHE A 255 11.82 -22.68 -3.64
N ASP A 256 11.60 -21.78 -4.60
CA ASP A 256 12.33 -20.52 -4.73
C ASP A 256 11.67 -19.35 -3.99
N ILE A 257 10.52 -19.57 -3.36
CA ILE A 257 9.73 -18.53 -2.71
C ILE A 257 9.18 -18.97 -1.35
N ARG A 258 8.85 -18.00 -0.50
CA ARG A 258 8.23 -18.22 0.82
C ARG A 258 6.71 -18.00 0.74
N PRO A 259 5.89 -18.66 1.58
CA PRO A 259 4.44 -18.46 1.61
C PRO A 259 3.98 -17.01 1.81
N ARG A 260 4.72 -16.21 2.60
CA ARG A 260 4.42 -14.78 2.83
C ARG A 260 5.06 -13.84 1.79
N GLY A 261 5.57 -14.38 0.69
CA GLY A 261 6.19 -13.60 -0.37
C GLY A 261 5.18 -12.78 -1.17
N ASN A 262 5.60 -11.61 -1.64
CA ASN A 262 4.79 -10.72 -2.49
C ASN A 262 4.89 -11.05 -3.99
N ALA A 263 5.51 -12.18 -4.35
CA ALA A 263 5.64 -12.60 -5.75
C ALA A 263 4.25 -12.84 -6.35
N SER A 264 4.02 -12.29 -7.55
CA SER A 264 2.82 -12.55 -8.34
C SER A 264 3.13 -13.65 -9.35
N VAL A 265 2.47 -14.80 -9.19
CA VAL A 265 2.72 -16.02 -9.96
C VAL A 265 1.42 -16.55 -10.55
N TRP A 266 1.55 -17.41 -11.55
CA TRP A 266 0.45 -18.14 -12.13
C TRP A 266 0.09 -19.34 -11.26
N TRP A 267 -1.20 -19.53 -11.07
CA TRP A 267 -1.76 -20.66 -10.35
C TRP A 267 -2.65 -21.44 -11.30
N GLN A 268 -2.72 -22.75 -11.08
CA GLN A 268 -3.65 -23.64 -11.73
C GLN A 268 -4.30 -24.51 -10.67
N CYS A 269 -5.62 -24.36 -10.48
CA CYS A 269 -6.33 -25.28 -9.58
C CYS A 269 -6.51 -26.63 -10.26
N GLN A 270 -6.88 -27.64 -9.49
CA GLN A 270 -7.17 -29.00 -9.99
C GLN A 270 -8.28 -29.06 -11.08
N PHE A 271 -9.11 -28.02 -11.24
CA PHE A 271 -10.11 -27.91 -12.33
C PHE A 271 -9.59 -27.25 -13.61
N GLY A 272 -8.30 -26.91 -13.64
CA GLY A 272 -7.68 -26.28 -14.80
C GLY A 272 -7.91 -24.78 -14.91
N HIS A 273 -8.62 -24.13 -13.98
CA HIS A 273 -8.65 -22.67 -13.95
C HIS A 273 -7.24 -22.14 -13.71
N GLN A 274 -6.82 -21.21 -14.56
CA GLN A 274 -5.52 -20.55 -14.47
C GLN A 274 -5.70 -19.08 -14.15
N TRP A 275 -4.97 -18.57 -13.17
CA TRP A 275 -5.04 -17.15 -12.82
C TRP A 275 -3.73 -16.65 -12.23
N LYS A 276 -3.51 -15.34 -12.33
CA LYS A 276 -2.34 -14.68 -11.76
C LYS A 276 -2.70 -14.06 -10.41
N ALA A 277 -1.97 -14.43 -9.35
CA ALA A 277 -2.21 -13.89 -8.00
C ALA A 277 -0.91 -13.84 -7.18
N LYS A 278 -0.89 -12.94 -6.17
CA LYS A 278 0.20 -12.87 -5.19
C LYS A 278 0.20 -14.10 -4.29
N VAL A 279 1.38 -14.57 -3.88
CA VAL A 279 1.52 -15.74 -3.00
C VAL A 279 0.99 -15.47 -1.59
N ALA A 280 1.29 -14.32 -0.97
CA ALA A 280 0.88 -14.06 0.42
C ALA A 280 -0.64 -14.17 0.68
N PRO A 281 -1.54 -13.58 -0.15
CA PRO A 281 -2.98 -13.79 -0.01
C PRO A 281 -3.41 -15.26 -0.17
N ARG A 282 -2.77 -16.00 -1.09
CA ARG A 282 -3.05 -17.42 -1.31
C ARG A 282 -2.69 -18.26 -0.07
N ALA A 283 -1.56 -17.96 0.56
CA ALA A 283 -1.10 -18.63 1.78
C ALA A 283 -2.00 -18.40 3.01
N VAL A 284 -2.84 -17.36 3.01
CA VAL A 284 -3.82 -17.12 4.09
C VAL A 284 -5.23 -17.61 3.77
N GLY A 285 -5.43 -18.28 2.63
CA GLY A 285 -6.68 -18.97 2.30
C GLY A 285 -7.41 -18.50 1.05
N VAL A 286 -6.98 -17.40 0.42
CA VAL A 286 -7.60 -16.91 -0.81
C VAL A 286 -7.43 -17.98 -1.90
N GLY A 287 -8.54 -18.54 -2.38
CA GLY A 287 -8.57 -19.63 -3.35
C GLY A 287 -8.61 -19.17 -4.81
N CYS A 288 -8.97 -20.11 -5.68
CA CYS A 288 -9.28 -19.81 -7.08
C CYS A 288 -10.49 -18.86 -7.20
N PRO A 289 -10.38 -17.74 -7.93
CA PRO A 289 -11.50 -16.81 -8.11
C PRO A 289 -12.63 -17.40 -8.97
N HIS A 290 -12.36 -18.48 -9.70
CA HIS A 290 -13.34 -19.17 -10.54
C HIS A 290 -14.00 -20.37 -9.84
N CYS A 291 -13.43 -20.84 -8.73
CA CYS A 291 -14.05 -21.89 -7.93
C CYS A 291 -15.01 -21.26 -6.92
N SER A 292 -16.30 -21.27 -7.24
CA SER A 292 -17.34 -20.76 -6.32
C SER A 292 -17.63 -21.78 -5.22
N ILE A 293 -17.50 -21.39 -3.95
CA ILE A 293 -18.08 -22.09 -2.81
C ILE A 293 -19.55 -21.68 -2.70
N VAL A 294 -20.44 -22.34 -3.45
CA VAL A 294 -21.86 -21.98 -3.42
C VAL A 294 -22.56 -22.65 -2.24
N GLY A 295 -23.17 -21.82 -1.37
CA GLY A 295 -24.05 -22.30 -0.29
C GLY A 295 -23.35 -22.71 1.00
N VAL A 296 -22.07 -22.34 1.15
CA VAL A 296 -21.26 -22.48 2.38
C VAL A 296 -20.30 -21.28 2.47
N SER A 297 -20.01 -20.80 3.69
CA SER A 297 -19.05 -19.73 3.91
C SER A 297 -17.64 -20.27 4.17
N GLU A 298 -16.61 -19.64 3.62
CA GLU A 298 -15.22 -20.03 3.94
C GLU A 298 -14.92 -19.86 5.44
N ARG A 299 -15.46 -18.79 6.05
CA ARG A 299 -15.29 -18.51 7.48
C ARG A 299 -15.98 -19.58 8.34
N GLU A 300 -17.19 -19.99 7.94
CA GLU A 300 -17.95 -21.09 8.56
C GLU A 300 -17.16 -22.40 8.52
N ILE A 301 -16.66 -22.80 7.34
CA ILE A 301 -15.88 -24.04 7.20
C ILE A 301 -14.62 -23.97 8.07
N ARG A 302 -13.85 -22.88 7.99
CA ARG A 302 -12.63 -22.73 8.80
C ARG A 302 -12.94 -22.83 10.29
N LEU A 303 -13.97 -22.12 10.75
CA LEU A 303 -14.39 -22.15 12.14
C LEU A 303 -14.80 -23.56 12.59
N LYS A 304 -15.56 -24.27 11.77
CA LYS A 304 -16.00 -25.65 12.01
C LYS A 304 -14.85 -26.58 12.36
N PHE A 305 -13.77 -26.51 11.57
CA PHE A 305 -12.59 -27.34 11.77
C PHE A 305 -11.72 -26.88 12.94
N GLU A 306 -11.66 -25.60 13.26
CA GLU A 306 -10.98 -25.12 14.47
C GLU A 306 -11.68 -25.59 15.75
N LEU A 307 -13.02 -25.50 15.79
CA LEU A 307 -13.82 -25.98 16.92
C LEU A 307 -13.68 -27.50 17.09
N ALA A 308 -13.69 -28.26 16.00
CA ALA A 308 -13.42 -29.69 16.01
C ALA A 308 -12.00 -30.00 16.54
N ALA A 309 -10.99 -29.26 16.08
CA ALA A 309 -9.61 -29.43 16.52
C ALA A 309 -9.40 -29.08 18.00
N ALA A 310 -10.18 -28.12 18.54
CA ALA A 310 -10.24 -27.80 19.97
C ALA A 310 -10.95 -28.90 20.80
N GLY A 311 -11.46 -29.96 20.17
CA GLY A 311 -11.99 -31.16 20.82
C GLY A 311 -13.53 -31.23 20.87
N LEU A 312 -14.26 -30.34 20.19
CA LEU A 312 -15.71 -30.41 20.14
C LEU A 312 -16.20 -31.45 19.12
N SER A 313 -17.29 -32.17 19.44
CA SER A 313 -17.95 -33.14 18.56
C SER A 313 -18.71 -32.49 17.39
N VAL A 314 -18.00 -31.80 16.51
CA VAL A 314 -18.61 -31.09 15.38
C VAL A 314 -18.89 -32.06 14.23
N GLN A 315 -20.16 -32.18 13.81
CA GLN A 315 -20.54 -33.02 12.68
C GLN A 315 -20.49 -32.22 11.36
N HIS A 316 -19.68 -32.71 10.41
CA HIS A 316 -19.33 -31.97 9.19
C HIS A 316 -20.45 -31.97 8.14
N ASP A 317 -21.21 -33.06 8.04
CA ASP A 317 -22.30 -33.23 7.07
C ASP A 317 -23.63 -33.57 7.80
N TYR A 318 -24.02 -32.73 8.76
CA TYR A 318 -25.28 -32.93 9.49
C TYR A 318 -26.49 -32.68 8.56
N PRO A 319 -27.48 -33.59 8.50
CA PRO A 319 -28.67 -33.40 7.66
C PRO A 319 -29.53 -32.22 8.18
N PRO A 320 -30.32 -31.55 7.32
CA PRO A 320 -31.23 -30.50 7.76
C PRO A 320 -32.13 -30.98 8.93
N ILE A 321 -32.18 -30.18 10.00
CA ILE A 321 -32.90 -30.47 11.24
C ILE A 321 -34.41 -30.31 11.01
N ALA A 322 -35.17 -31.38 11.23
CA ALA A 322 -36.63 -31.31 11.22
C ALA A 322 -37.10 -30.51 12.44
N VAL A 323 -37.89 -29.46 12.19
CA VAL A 323 -38.47 -28.61 13.24
C VAL A 323 -40.00 -28.62 13.14
N PRO A 324 -40.75 -28.79 14.25
CA PRO A 324 -42.21 -28.91 14.20
C PRO A 324 -42.92 -27.69 13.60
N THR A 325 -42.34 -26.50 13.80
CA THR A 325 -42.94 -25.22 13.45
C THR A 325 -42.75 -24.84 11.96
N ARG A 326 -42.00 -25.61 11.17
CA ARG A 326 -41.74 -25.31 9.76
C ARG A 326 -41.95 -26.52 8.87
N ARG A 327 -42.56 -26.31 7.70
CA ARG A 327 -42.74 -27.35 6.66
C ARG A 327 -41.43 -27.84 6.06
N ARG A 328 -40.38 -27.00 6.04
CA ARG A 328 -39.06 -27.35 5.54
C ARG A 328 -38.07 -27.45 6.71
N PRO A 329 -37.21 -28.48 6.73
CA PRO A 329 -36.19 -28.60 7.76
C PRO A 329 -35.17 -27.45 7.67
N VAL A 330 -34.54 -27.13 8.80
CA VAL A 330 -33.56 -26.05 8.95
C VAL A 330 -32.17 -26.62 8.68
N LYS A 331 -31.44 -26.03 7.72
CA LYS A 331 -30.02 -26.31 7.53
C LYS A 331 -29.23 -25.38 8.45
N ALA A 332 -28.60 -25.95 9.47
CA ALA A 332 -27.73 -25.24 10.39
C ALA A 332 -26.27 -25.25 9.90
N ASP A 333 -25.51 -24.22 10.28
CA ASP A 333 -24.12 -24.03 9.83
C ASP A 333 -23.15 -25.01 10.53
N ILE A 334 -23.15 -25.01 11.87
CA ILE A 334 -22.31 -25.89 12.69
C ILE A 334 -23.21 -26.62 13.70
N VAL A 335 -23.11 -27.95 13.75
CA VAL A 335 -23.96 -28.79 14.60
C VAL A 335 -23.09 -29.69 15.48
N LEU A 336 -23.39 -29.68 16.78
CA LEU A 336 -22.81 -30.56 17.79
C LEU A 336 -23.96 -31.43 18.36
N PRO A 337 -24.24 -32.59 17.75
CA PRO A 337 -25.43 -33.37 18.05
C PRO A 337 -25.44 -33.96 19.46
N ASP A 338 -24.27 -34.35 19.98
CA ASP A 338 -24.11 -34.98 21.29
C ASP A 338 -24.66 -34.11 22.43
N ILE A 339 -24.62 -32.80 22.24
CA ILE A 339 -25.08 -31.79 23.21
C ILE A 339 -26.25 -30.96 22.68
N ARG A 340 -26.86 -31.37 21.56
CA ARG A 340 -27.96 -30.66 20.86
C ARG A 340 -27.71 -29.15 20.72
N LEU A 341 -26.51 -28.79 20.28
CA LEU A 341 -26.12 -27.39 20.07
C LEU A 341 -25.98 -27.09 18.58
N VAL A 342 -26.52 -25.95 18.17
CA VAL A 342 -26.34 -25.33 16.85
C VAL A 342 -25.59 -24.02 17.03
N ILE A 343 -24.60 -23.78 16.16
CA ILE A 343 -23.94 -22.48 16.02
C ILE A 343 -24.26 -21.94 14.62
N GLU A 344 -24.98 -20.83 14.54
CA GLU A 344 -25.30 -20.12 13.29
C GLU A 344 -24.31 -18.97 13.07
N TYR A 345 -23.81 -18.81 11.84
CA TYR A 345 -22.91 -17.75 11.44
C TYR A 345 -23.63 -16.70 10.57
N ASP A 346 -23.96 -15.57 11.17
CA ASP A 346 -24.72 -14.50 10.54
C ASP A 346 -23.78 -13.48 9.90
N GLY A 347 -23.43 -13.70 8.64
CA GLY A 347 -22.68 -12.75 7.83
C GLY A 347 -23.46 -11.46 7.60
N SER A 348 -22.86 -10.30 7.83
CA SER A 348 -23.59 -9.02 7.88
C SER A 348 -24.29 -8.68 6.56
N TYR A 349 -23.70 -9.04 5.43
CA TYR A 349 -24.28 -8.89 4.09
C TYR A 349 -25.54 -9.74 3.86
N TYR A 350 -25.55 -11.00 4.31
CA TYR A 350 -26.64 -11.94 4.02
C TYR A 350 -27.82 -11.81 4.99
N HIS A 351 -27.58 -11.27 6.20
CA HIS A 351 -28.56 -11.17 7.27
C HIS A 351 -29.05 -9.74 7.56
N ALA A 352 -28.55 -8.72 6.85
CA ALA A 352 -28.90 -7.30 7.08
C ALA A 352 -30.42 -7.03 7.17
N ASN A 353 -31.23 -7.74 6.38
CA ASN A 353 -32.69 -7.56 6.31
C ASN A 353 -33.48 -8.80 6.75
N LYS A 354 -32.89 -9.68 7.57
CA LYS A 354 -33.48 -10.99 7.94
C LYS A 354 -33.86 -11.14 9.41
N LEU A 355 -33.89 -10.06 10.18
CA LEU A 355 -34.11 -10.10 11.64
C LEU A 355 -35.28 -11.00 12.06
N LEU A 356 -36.46 -10.84 11.44
CA LEU A 356 -37.64 -11.67 11.76
C LEU A 356 -37.49 -13.13 11.32
N ASP A 357 -36.79 -13.40 10.22
CA ASP A 357 -36.57 -14.76 9.72
C ASP A 357 -35.56 -15.52 10.59
N ASP A 358 -34.51 -14.82 11.03
CA ASP A 358 -33.49 -15.35 11.94
C ASP A 358 -34.11 -15.66 13.31
N GLN A 359 -34.94 -14.77 13.86
CA GLN A 359 -35.71 -15.01 15.10
C GLN A 359 -36.62 -16.24 14.98
N LYS A 360 -37.34 -16.38 13.86
CA LYS A 360 -38.19 -17.55 13.60
C LYS A 360 -37.38 -18.83 13.44
N GLN A 361 -36.17 -18.77 12.88
CA GLN A 361 -35.27 -19.92 12.78
C GLN A 361 -34.78 -20.35 14.16
N THR A 362 -34.32 -19.40 14.99
CA THR A 362 -33.90 -19.66 16.38
C THR A 362 -35.03 -20.30 17.17
N ALA A 363 -36.22 -19.68 17.21
CA ALA A 363 -37.37 -20.22 17.92
C ALA A 363 -37.80 -21.61 17.42
N ALA A 364 -37.66 -21.88 16.11
CA ALA A 364 -37.97 -23.19 15.55
C ALA A 364 -36.98 -24.27 16.00
N LEU A 365 -35.67 -23.97 16.04
CA LEU A 365 -34.64 -24.87 16.54
C LEU A 365 -34.80 -25.12 18.04
N GLU A 366 -35.04 -24.08 18.83
CA GLU A 366 -35.28 -24.16 20.27
C GLU A 366 -36.53 -24.99 20.58
N SER A 367 -37.63 -24.80 19.82
CA SER A 367 -38.84 -25.63 19.95
C SER A 367 -38.61 -27.11 19.64
N ALA A 368 -37.56 -27.42 18.86
CA ALA A 368 -37.12 -28.78 18.57
C ALA A 368 -36.06 -29.27 19.58
N GLY A 369 -35.81 -28.54 20.66
CA GLY A 369 -34.90 -28.91 21.74
C GLY A 369 -33.43 -28.70 21.42
N TRP A 370 -33.10 -27.73 20.56
CA TRP A 370 -31.72 -27.36 20.27
C TRP A 370 -31.35 -26.06 20.97
N THR A 371 -30.16 -26.01 21.58
CA THR A 371 -29.55 -24.75 22.01
C THR A 371 -28.96 -24.05 20.79
N VAL A 372 -29.18 -22.74 20.65
CA VAL A 372 -28.69 -21.96 19.51
C VAL A 372 -27.74 -20.86 19.97
N LEU A 373 -26.52 -20.88 19.46
CA LEU A 373 -25.53 -19.81 19.62
C LEU A 373 -25.38 -19.08 18.28
N ARG A 374 -25.64 -17.77 18.22
CA ARG A 374 -25.49 -16.98 16.98
C ARG A 374 -24.22 -16.16 16.98
N VAL A 375 -23.40 -16.34 15.97
CA VAL A 375 -22.21 -15.53 15.68
C VAL A 375 -22.62 -14.41 14.74
N ARG A 376 -22.75 -13.18 15.24
CA ARG A 376 -23.30 -12.05 14.50
C ARG A 376 -22.22 -11.07 14.07
N GLU A 377 -22.01 -10.91 12.77
CA GLU A 377 -21.09 -9.91 12.25
C GLU A 377 -21.65 -8.50 12.44
N ARG A 378 -20.83 -7.56 12.93
CA ARG A 378 -21.20 -6.15 12.99
C ARG A 378 -21.47 -5.61 11.57
N PRO A 379 -22.48 -4.75 11.36
CA PRO A 379 -23.30 -4.06 12.36
C PRO A 379 -24.65 -4.73 12.68
N LEU A 380 -24.80 -6.05 12.51
CA LEU A 380 -26.06 -6.72 12.84
C LEU A 380 -26.45 -6.47 14.31
N GLY A 381 -27.73 -6.17 14.55
CA GLY A 381 -28.27 -6.01 15.90
C GLY A 381 -28.51 -7.36 16.59
N SER A 382 -28.71 -7.31 17.90
CA SER A 382 -29.08 -8.46 18.75
C SER A 382 -30.46 -9.00 18.39
N LEU A 383 -30.59 -10.33 18.44
CA LEU A 383 -31.86 -11.06 18.34
C LEU A 383 -32.37 -11.54 19.71
N GLY A 384 -31.56 -11.39 20.77
CA GLY A 384 -31.77 -12.03 22.06
C GLY A 384 -31.28 -13.48 22.09
N GLY A 385 -31.08 -14.02 23.29
CA GLY A 385 -30.53 -15.37 23.51
C GLY A 385 -29.00 -15.39 23.61
N HIS A 386 -28.38 -16.45 23.11
CA HIS A 386 -26.92 -16.64 23.17
C HIS A 386 -26.26 -16.11 21.89
N GLU A 387 -25.44 -15.07 22.02
CA GLU A 387 -24.89 -14.35 20.88
C GLU A 387 -23.41 -13.97 21.08
N VAL A 388 -22.64 -13.99 19.99
CA VAL A 388 -21.27 -13.50 19.92
C VAL A 388 -21.15 -12.49 18.78
N PHE A 389 -20.77 -11.25 19.09
CA PHE A 389 -20.57 -10.22 18.08
C PHE A 389 -19.13 -10.16 17.60
N VAL A 390 -18.94 -10.27 16.29
CA VAL A 390 -17.61 -10.30 15.65
C VAL A 390 -17.47 -9.25 14.56
N SER A 391 -16.23 -8.88 14.24
CA SER A 391 -15.97 -8.04 13.07
C SER A 391 -15.96 -8.89 11.79
N PRO A 392 -16.50 -8.40 10.65
CA PRO A 392 -16.39 -9.10 9.36
C PRO A 392 -14.95 -9.42 8.94
N THR A 393 -13.96 -8.67 9.46
CA THR A 393 -12.53 -8.85 9.16
C THR A 393 -11.77 -9.56 10.28
N GLU A 394 -12.45 -10.02 11.34
CA GLU A 394 -11.79 -10.65 12.48
C GLU A 394 -11.02 -11.91 12.06
N PRO A 395 -9.79 -12.14 12.56
CA PRO A 395 -9.06 -13.37 12.27
C PRO A 395 -9.82 -14.61 12.77
N VAL A 396 -9.75 -15.72 12.03
CA VAL A 396 -10.42 -16.99 12.39
C VAL A 396 -10.02 -17.46 13.79
N LYS A 397 -8.76 -17.28 14.18
CA LYS A 397 -8.27 -17.64 15.51
C LYS A 397 -9.01 -16.88 16.62
N SER A 398 -9.11 -15.56 16.50
CA SER A 398 -9.82 -14.71 17.46
C SER A 398 -11.30 -15.05 17.53
N LEU A 399 -11.92 -15.28 16.37
CA LEU A 399 -13.30 -15.75 16.26
C LEU A 399 -13.53 -17.09 16.98
N ALA A 400 -12.68 -18.08 16.72
CA ALA A 400 -12.77 -19.39 17.39
C ALA A 400 -12.62 -19.26 18.91
N ILE A 401 -11.70 -18.42 19.38
CA ILE A 401 -11.53 -18.13 20.82
C ILE A 401 -12.79 -17.48 21.40
N SER A 402 -13.38 -16.50 20.72
CA SER A 402 -14.61 -15.83 21.17
C SER A 402 -15.77 -16.82 21.30
N ILE A 403 -15.90 -17.78 20.37
CA ILE A 403 -16.91 -18.83 20.46
C ILE A 403 -16.60 -19.81 21.59
N LEU A 404 -15.36 -20.26 21.74
CA LEU A 404 -14.99 -21.17 22.83
C LEU A 404 -15.28 -20.57 24.20
N ARG A 405 -15.10 -19.25 24.37
CA ARG A 405 -15.48 -18.52 25.58
C ARG A 405 -17.00 -18.50 25.78
N ALA A 406 -17.75 -18.13 24.75
CA ALA A 406 -19.21 -18.13 24.82
C ALA A 406 -19.78 -19.53 25.11
N LEU A 407 -19.19 -20.59 24.55
CA LEU A 407 -19.56 -21.97 24.86
C LEU A 407 -19.27 -22.32 26.32
N THR A 408 -18.15 -21.84 26.87
CA THR A 408 -17.81 -22.02 28.29
C THR A 408 -18.86 -21.38 29.19
N ASP A 409 -19.35 -20.18 28.84
CA ASP A 409 -20.43 -19.50 29.58
C ASP A 409 -21.77 -20.27 29.52
N LEU A 410 -21.95 -21.11 28.50
CA LEU A 410 -23.09 -22.04 28.37
C LEU A 410 -22.86 -23.39 29.06
N GLY A 411 -21.75 -23.56 29.78
CA GLY A 411 -21.37 -24.82 30.42
C GLY A 411 -20.80 -25.88 29.44
N VAL A 412 -20.48 -25.49 28.21
CA VAL A 412 -19.88 -26.38 27.20
C VAL A 412 -18.37 -26.11 27.13
N VAL A 413 -17.58 -27.03 27.69
CA VAL A 413 -16.12 -26.93 27.69
C VAL A 413 -15.51 -27.80 26.60
N ALA A 414 -14.80 -27.18 25.66
CA ALA A 414 -14.01 -27.92 24.67
C ALA A 414 -12.80 -28.58 25.36
N PRO A 415 -12.59 -29.90 25.22
CA PRO A 415 -11.53 -30.63 25.92
C PRO A 415 -10.13 -30.02 25.78
N LYS A 416 -9.79 -29.50 24.60
CA LYS A 416 -8.50 -28.85 24.31
C LYS A 416 -8.62 -27.34 24.16
N GLY A 417 -9.75 -26.75 24.55
CA GLY A 417 -10.04 -25.33 24.33
C GLY A 417 -9.06 -24.39 25.05
N ALA A 418 -8.61 -24.75 26.26
CA ALA A 418 -7.65 -23.93 27.02
C ALA A 418 -6.24 -23.95 26.41
N GLU A 419 -5.81 -25.10 25.87
CA GLU A 419 -4.54 -25.23 25.15
C GLU A 419 -4.60 -24.47 23.83
N TYR A 420 -5.68 -24.66 23.07
CA TYR A 420 -5.93 -23.96 21.82
C TYR A 420 -5.86 -22.44 22.00
N GLN A 421 -6.43 -21.89 23.07
CA GLN A 421 -6.43 -20.45 23.35
C GLN A 421 -5.02 -19.87 23.58
N LYS A 422 -4.08 -20.66 24.12
CA LYS A 422 -2.71 -20.22 24.41
C LYS A 422 -1.80 -20.30 23.20
N ASP A 423 -2.05 -21.25 22.30
CA ASP A 423 -1.28 -21.44 21.08
C ASP A 423 -1.67 -20.38 20.02
N PRO A 424 -0.74 -19.59 19.47
CA PRO A 424 -1.05 -18.64 18.40
C PRO A 424 -1.47 -19.30 17.07
N GLU A 425 -1.18 -20.57 16.86
CA GLU A 425 -1.44 -21.27 15.60
C GLU A 425 -2.89 -21.77 15.47
N LEU A 426 -3.32 -21.95 14.22
CA LEU A 426 -4.60 -22.57 13.88
C LEU A 426 -4.42 -24.09 13.81
N TRP A 427 -5.26 -24.84 14.50
CA TRP A 427 -5.13 -26.31 14.59
C TRP A 427 -5.95 -27.04 13.52
N GLY A 428 -7.05 -26.44 13.07
CA GLY A 428 -7.95 -27.01 12.06
C GLY A 428 -7.63 -26.60 10.62
N GLN A 429 -6.63 -25.72 10.41
CA GLN A 429 -6.39 -25.06 9.12
C GLN A 429 -6.17 -26.04 7.96
N ALA A 430 -5.39 -27.10 8.16
CA ALA A 430 -5.11 -28.08 7.11
C ALA A 430 -6.41 -28.80 6.67
N ALA A 431 -7.17 -29.31 7.63
CA ALA A 431 -8.44 -29.99 7.38
C ALA A 431 -9.49 -29.06 6.76
N ALA A 432 -9.55 -27.80 7.21
CA ALA A 432 -10.40 -26.77 6.59
C ALA A 432 -10.03 -26.52 5.13
N ASN A 433 -8.73 -26.44 4.81
CA ASN A 433 -8.27 -26.27 3.43
C ASN A 433 -8.66 -27.48 2.56
N THR A 434 -8.50 -28.70 3.07
CA THR A 434 -8.96 -29.92 2.38
C THR A 434 -10.47 -29.89 2.11
N ALA A 435 -11.28 -29.49 3.09
CA ALA A 435 -12.73 -29.39 2.92
C ALA A 435 -13.14 -28.29 1.94
N LEU A 436 -12.52 -27.11 2.03
CA LEU A 436 -12.72 -26.03 1.06
C LEU A 436 -12.37 -26.48 -0.36
N ASN A 437 -11.28 -27.21 -0.53
CA ASN A 437 -10.87 -27.76 -1.82
C ASN A 437 -11.90 -28.77 -2.36
N ARG A 438 -12.49 -29.60 -1.49
CA ARG A 438 -13.61 -30.49 -1.84
C ARG A 438 -14.88 -29.71 -2.22
N HIS A 439 -15.22 -28.63 -1.52
CA HIS A 439 -16.36 -27.79 -1.91
C HIS A 439 -16.13 -27.11 -3.25
N ARG A 440 -14.91 -26.61 -3.46
CA ARG A 440 -14.45 -26.03 -4.73
C ARG A 440 -14.37 -27.07 -5.85
N SER A 441 -14.41 -28.38 -5.53
CA SER A 441 -14.35 -29.47 -6.51
C SER A 441 -15.65 -29.93 -7.10
N ARG A 442 -16.77 -29.42 -6.61
CA ARG A 442 -18.07 -29.75 -7.14
C ARG A 442 -18.28 -29.01 -8.45
N SER A 443 -18.52 -29.75 -9.52
CA SER A 443 -18.72 -29.23 -10.86
C SER A 443 -20.07 -29.68 -11.43
N LEU A 444 -20.56 -28.98 -12.45
CA LEU A 444 -21.76 -29.40 -13.19
C LEU A 444 -21.58 -30.81 -13.75
N ALA A 445 -20.38 -31.14 -14.25
CA ALA A 445 -20.04 -32.48 -14.75
C ALA A 445 -20.14 -33.56 -13.67
N SER A 446 -19.61 -33.31 -12.47
CA SER A 446 -19.56 -34.31 -11.40
C SER A 446 -20.90 -34.47 -10.68
N GLU A 447 -21.64 -33.39 -10.48
CA GLU A 447 -22.87 -33.38 -9.68
C GLU A 447 -24.12 -33.67 -10.52
N LEU A 448 -24.15 -33.20 -11.77
CA LEU A 448 -25.33 -33.27 -12.65
C LEU A 448 -24.92 -33.66 -14.08
N PRO A 449 -24.42 -34.90 -14.30
CA PRO A 449 -23.84 -35.32 -15.58
C PRO A 449 -24.82 -35.22 -16.76
N ASP A 450 -26.12 -35.47 -16.53
CA ASP A 450 -27.12 -35.33 -17.60
C ASP A 450 -27.44 -33.89 -17.96
N LEU A 451 -27.33 -32.98 -16.99
CA LEU A 451 -27.44 -31.55 -17.26
C LEU A 451 -26.17 -31.03 -17.92
N ALA A 452 -25.00 -31.54 -17.54
CA ALA A 452 -23.71 -31.21 -18.16
C ALA A 452 -23.69 -31.49 -19.66
N LYS A 453 -24.34 -32.57 -20.12
CA LYS A 453 -24.51 -32.87 -21.56
C LYS A 453 -25.29 -31.79 -22.33
N GLN A 454 -26.10 -31.00 -21.63
CA GLN A 454 -26.88 -29.91 -22.23
C GLN A 454 -26.12 -28.58 -22.24
N PHE A 455 -24.92 -28.53 -21.65
CA PHE A 455 -24.09 -27.32 -21.65
C PHE A 455 -23.56 -27.07 -23.06
N HIS A 456 -23.72 -25.85 -23.59
CA HIS A 456 -23.45 -25.60 -24.99
C HIS A 456 -21.94 -25.77 -25.32
N PRO A 457 -21.55 -26.55 -26.34
CA PRO A 457 -20.16 -26.95 -26.57
C PRO A 457 -19.23 -25.82 -27.03
N ARG A 458 -19.77 -24.77 -27.67
CA ARG A 458 -18.95 -23.68 -28.27
C ARG A 458 -19.25 -22.26 -27.78
N ARG A 459 -20.39 -22.02 -27.12
CA ARG A 459 -20.87 -20.65 -26.81
C ARG A 459 -20.50 -20.15 -25.42
N ASN A 460 -19.92 -21.01 -24.58
CA ASN A 460 -19.44 -20.66 -23.25
C ASN A 460 -17.92 -20.39 -23.23
N GLY A 461 -17.29 -20.14 -24.39
CA GLY A 461 -15.86 -19.88 -24.52
C GLY A 461 -15.01 -21.07 -24.08
N ALA A 462 -14.02 -20.81 -23.21
CA ALA A 462 -13.14 -21.83 -22.65
C ALA A 462 -13.76 -22.60 -21.46
N LEU A 463 -14.96 -22.22 -21.01
CA LEU A 463 -15.60 -22.85 -19.86
C LEU A 463 -16.19 -24.21 -20.25
N THR A 464 -15.98 -25.20 -19.38
CA THR A 464 -16.49 -26.56 -19.54
C THR A 464 -17.44 -26.90 -18.39
N PRO A 465 -18.28 -27.94 -18.51
CA PRO A 465 -19.08 -28.41 -17.39
C PRO A 465 -18.26 -28.82 -16.15
N GLY A 466 -17.00 -29.23 -16.35
CA GLY A 466 -16.07 -29.54 -15.25
C GLY A 466 -15.51 -28.30 -14.54
N SER A 467 -15.68 -27.11 -15.13
CA SER A 467 -15.12 -25.84 -14.64
C SER A 467 -16.19 -24.91 -14.07
N VAL A 468 -17.45 -25.34 -13.94
CA VAL A 468 -18.55 -24.51 -13.40
C VAL A 468 -19.29 -25.24 -12.29
N HIS A 469 -19.55 -24.56 -11.17
CA HIS A 469 -20.28 -25.14 -10.03
C HIS A 469 -21.80 -25.15 -10.32
N PRO A 470 -22.57 -26.22 -10.03
CA PRO A 470 -24.01 -26.30 -10.34
C PRO A 470 -24.88 -25.18 -9.73
N GLY A 471 -24.43 -24.61 -8.61
CA GLY A 471 -25.09 -23.50 -7.93
C GLY A 471 -24.75 -22.11 -8.48
N ASN A 472 -23.96 -21.99 -9.55
CA ASN A 472 -23.62 -20.68 -10.12
C ASN A 472 -24.88 -19.92 -10.59
N ASN A 473 -25.00 -18.65 -10.23
CA ASN A 473 -26.13 -17.79 -10.62
C ASN A 473 -25.92 -17.06 -11.96
N GLU A 474 -24.80 -17.28 -12.64
CA GLU A 474 -24.54 -16.76 -13.98
C GLU A 474 -25.33 -17.51 -15.05
N LYS A 475 -25.60 -16.80 -16.16
CA LYS A 475 -26.22 -17.36 -17.35
C LYS A 475 -25.17 -18.04 -18.20
N PHE A 476 -25.51 -19.24 -18.67
CA PHE A 476 -24.74 -19.98 -19.65
C PHE A 476 -25.61 -20.32 -20.85
N TRP A 477 -24.97 -20.54 -22.00
CA TRP A 477 -25.62 -21.12 -23.17
C TRP A 477 -25.85 -22.61 -22.97
N TRP A 478 -27.05 -23.06 -23.33
CA TRP A 478 -27.50 -24.45 -23.27
C TRP A 478 -27.95 -24.92 -24.65
N LEU A 479 -27.81 -26.22 -24.90
CA LEU A 479 -28.30 -26.91 -26.09
C LEU A 479 -29.19 -28.06 -25.64
N CYS A 480 -30.45 -28.07 -26.11
CA CYS A 480 -31.38 -29.15 -25.77
C CYS A 480 -31.09 -30.35 -26.66
N PRO A 481 -30.79 -31.54 -26.11
CA PRO A 481 -30.57 -32.73 -26.92
C PRO A 481 -31.85 -33.22 -27.61
N ASP A 482 -33.03 -32.92 -27.05
CA ASP A 482 -34.31 -33.42 -27.57
C ASP A 482 -34.83 -32.63 -28.78
N CYS A 483 -34.58 -31.32 -28.83
CA CYS A 483 -35.15 -30.44 -29.86
C CYS A 483 -34.14 -29.50 -30.53
N GLY A 484 -32.86 -29.57 -30.17
CA GLY A 484 -31.80 -28.72 -30.73
C GLY A 484 -31.89 -27.24 -30.35
N HIS A 485 -32.86 -26.84 -29.52
CA HIS A 485 -33.00 -25.44 -29.13
C HIS A 485 -31.78 -24.95 -28.33
N GLU A 486 -31.26 -23.79 -28.70
CA GLU A 486 -30.21 -23.09 -27.96
C GLU A 486 -30.81 -21.92 -27.16
N TRP A 487 -30.45 -21.79 -25.88
CA TRP A 487 -30.90 -20.67 -25.06
C TRP A 487 -29.94 -20.35 -23.92
N GLU A 488 -30.03 -19.13 -23.39
CA GLU A 488 -29.34 -18.74 -22.15
C GLU A 488 -30.20 -18.97 -20.93
N ALA A 489 -29.63 -19.57 -19.89
CA ALA A 489 -30.28 -19.70 -18.59
C ALA A 489 -29.27 -19.75 -17.45
N VAL A 490 -29.74 -19.31 -16.27
CA VAL A 490 -28.98 -19.37 -15.02
C VAL A 490 -28.71 -20.82 -14.63
N LEU A 491 -27.45 -21.16 -14.35
CA LEU A 491 -27.03 -22.53 -14.03
C LEU A 491 -27.73 -23.09 -12.78
N ALA A 492 -27.81 -22.32 -11.69
CA ALA A 492 -28.53 -22.71 -10.47
C ALA A 492 -30.02 -23.03 -10.74
N SER A 493 -30.67 -22.28 -11.62
CA SER A 493 -32.06 -22.54 -11.99
C SER A 493 -32.22 -23.81 -12.82
N ARG A 494 -31.22 -24.14 -13.65
CA ARG A 494 -31.18 -25.36 -14.46
C ARG A 494 -30.93 -26.58 -13.57
N ALA A 495 -30.00 -26.46 -12.62
CA ALA A 495 -29.73 -27.45 -11.58
C ALA A 495 -30.97 -27.74 -10.71
N ALA A 496 -31.82 -26.74 -10.47
CA ALA A 496 -33.11 -26.90 -9.80
C ALA A 496 -34.22 -27.57 -10.67
N GLY A 497 -33.88 -28.05 -11.87
CA GLY A 497 -34.78 -28.83 -12.72
C GLY A 497 -35.54 -28.02 -13.80
N ARG A 498 -35.22 -26.73 -14.02
CA ARG A 498 -35.84 -25.98 -15.13
C ARG A 498 -35.29 -26.45 -16.48
N GLY A 499 -36.13 -27.12 -17.27
CA GLY A 499 -35.79 -27.66 -18.59
C GLY A 499 -35.80 -26.63 -19.73
N CYS A 500 -35.62 -27.15 -20.96
CA CYS A 500 -35.71 -26.38 -22.20
C CYS A 500 -37.10 -25.72 -22.35
N PRO A 501 -37.22 -24.41 -22.65
CA PRO A 501 -38.50 -23.72 -22.77
C PRO A 501 -39.50 -24.34 -23.77
N PRO A 502 -39.14 -24.59 -25.06
CA PRO A 502 -40.08 -25.21 -26.01
C PRO A 502 -40.52 -26.61 -25.59
N CYS A 503 -39.60 -27.49 -25.17
CA CYS A 503 -39.97 -28.82 -24.66
C CYS A 503 -40.88 -28.73 -23.44
N GLY A 504 -40.67 -27.74 -22.56
CA GLY A 504 -41.53 -27.48 -21.41
C GLY A 504 -42.94 -27.04 -21.79
N VAL A 505 -43.09 -26.24 -22.85
CA VAL A 505 -44.39 -25.88 -23.42
C VAL A 505 -45.08 -27.10 -24.02
N GLN A 506 -44.37 -27.89 -24.83
CA GLN A 506 -44.87 -29.11 -25.47
C GLN A 506 -45.40 -30.12 -24.43
N ARG A 507 -44.60 -30.47 -23.42
CA ARG A 507 -45.01 -31.39 -22.33
C ARG A 507 -46.23 -30.89 -21.57
N ARG A 508 -46.36 -29.58 -21.38
CA ARG A 508 -47.54 -28.98 -20.73
C ARG A 508 -48.78 -29.06 -21.62
N ALA A 509 -48.63 -28.86 -22.93
CA ALA A 509 -49.72 -29.01 -23.89
C ALA A 509 -50.21 -30.47 -23.93
N GLU A 510 -49.31 -31.44 -24.00
CA GLU A 510 -49.63 -32.88 -23.97
C GLU A 510 -50.34 -33.30 -22.68
N ARG A 511 -49.81 -32.89 -21.52
CA ARG A 511 -50.47 -33.14 -20.22
C ARG A 511 -51.85 -32.50 -20.10
N ARG A 512 -52.10 -31.38 -20.79
CA ARG A 512 -53.41 -30.72 -20.83
C ARG A 512 -54.35 -31.33 -21.87
N ALA A 513 -53.80 -31.96 -22.91
CA ALA A 513 -54.59 -32.64 -23.94
C ALA A 513 -55.27 -33.90 -23.38
N VAL A 514 -54.62 -34.58 -22.44
CA VAL A 514 -55.18 -35.75 -21.75
C VAL A 514 -56.12 -35.29 -20.63
N PRO A 515 -57.40 -35.73 -20.63
CA PRO A 515 -58.30 -35.44 -19.52
C PRO A 515 -57.81 -36.11 -18.23
N ARG A 516 -58.00 -35.46 -17.07
CA ARG A 516 -57.77 -36.09 -15.77
C ARG A 516 -58.76 -37.26 -15.58
N PRO A 517 -58.43 -38.30 -14.78
CA PRO A 517 -59.40 -39.34 -14.44
C PRO A 517 -60.72 -38.72 -13.95
N GLY A 518 -61.85 -39.15 -14.54
CA GLY A 518 -63.19 -38.61 -14.26
C GLY A 518 -63.56 -37.31 -14.97
N ASN A 519 -62.68 -36.74 -15.80
CA ASN A 519 -62.90 -35.48 -16.54
C ASN A 519 -62.85 -35.64 -18.06
N SER A 520 -62.96 -36.87 -18.59
CA SER A 520 -63.10 -37.07 -20.03
C SER A 520 -64.47 -36.59 -20.52
N PHE A 521 -64.63 -36.42 -21.85
CA PHE A 521 -65.93 -36.08 -22.41
C PHE A 521 -66.98 -37.16 -22.10
N GLN A 522 -66.57 -38.44 -22.07
CA GLN A 522 -67.46 -39.53 -21.67
C GLN A 522 -67.87 -39.47 -20.20
N ASP A 523 -66.92 -39.17 -19.30
CA ASP A 523 -67.20 -39.11 -17.86
C ASP A 523 -68.17 -37.96 -17.53
N LEU A 524 -67.97 -36.80 -18.17
CA LEU A 524 -68.76 -35.59 -17.90
C LEU A 524 -70.08 -35.54 -18.70
N PHE A 525 -70.12 -36.12 -19.90
CA PHE A 525 -71.27 -36.06 -20.82
C PHE A 525 -71.59 -37.44 -21.45
N PRO A 526 -71.91 -38.47 -20.64
CA PRO A 526 -72.06 -39.84 -21.11
C PRO A 526 -73.17 -40.01 -22.16
N GLU A 527 -74.29 -39.28 -22.03
CA GLU A 527 -75.40 -39.35 -22.99
C GLU A 527 -75.03 -38.74 -24.35
N VAL A 528 -74.26 -37.65 -24.36
CA VAL A 528 -73.80 -37.02 -25.59
C VAL A 528 -72.67 -37.83 -26.24
N ALA A 529 -71.86 -38.51 -25.43
CA ALA A 529 -70.81 -39.41 -25.89
C ALA A 529 -71.36 -40.63 -26.67
N LYS A 530 -72.62 -41.05 -26.44
CA LYS A 530 -73.29 -42.07 -27.26
C LYS A 530 -73.45 -41.66 -28.72
N GLU A 531 -73.50 -40.36 -28.99
CA GLU A 531 -73.55 -39.83 -30.36
C GLU A 531 -72.14 -39.71 -31.00
N TRP A 532 -71.08 -40.18 -30.35
CA TRP A 532 -69.76 -40.24 -30.96
C TRP A 532 -69.76 -41.22 -32.13
N HIS A 533 -69.24 -40.82 -33.28
CA HIS A 533 -69.29 -41.69 -34.46
C HIS A 533 -68.49 -42.99 -34.22
N PRO A 534 -69.06 -44.17 -34.53
CA PRO A 534 -68.47 -45.47 -34.17
C PRO A 534 -67.11 -45.76 -34.82
N THR A 535 -66.88 -45.33 -36.07
CA THR A 535 -65.65 -45.66 -36.82
C THR A 535 -64.83 -44.44 -37.27
N ARG A 536 -65.46 -43.32 -37.67
CA ARG A 536 -64.78 -42.16 -38.27
C ARG A 536 -63.83 -41.38 -37.36
N ASN A 537 -63.92 -41.58 -36.05
CA ASN A 537 -63.00 -40.95 -35.10
C ASN A 537 -61.84 -41.86 -34.70
N HIS A 538 -61.80 -43.12 -35.17
CA HIS A 538 -60.75 -44.08 -34.77
C HIS A 538 -59.35 -43.55 -35.11
N PRO A 539 -58.37 -43.65 -34.20
CA PRO A 539 -58.39 -44.36 -32.91
C PRO A 539 -58.87 -43.54 -31.70
N LEU A 540 -59.36 -42.31 -31.90
CA LEU A 540 -59.75 -41.39 -30.83
C LEU A 540 -61.10 -41.77 -30.21
N THR A 541 -61.12 -41.98 -28.90
CA THR A 541 -62.34 -42.28 -28.14
C THR A 541 -62.83 -41.07 -27.31
N PRO A 542 -64.11 -41.03 -26.92
CA PRO A 542 -64.64 -40.04 -25.98
C PRO A 542 -63.90 -39.97 -24.63
N MET A 543 -63.24 -41.05 -24.20
CA MET A 543 -62.44 -41.09 -22.98
C MET A 543 -61.10 -40.36 -23.11
N GLN A 544 -60.61 -40.16 -24.32
CA GLN A 544 -59.29 -39.57 -24.59
C GLN A 544 -59.34 -38.07 -24.85
N VAL A 545 -60.53 -37.46 -24.82
CA VAL A 545 -60.72 -36.03 -25.07
C VAL A 545 -61.32 -35.34 -23.86
N SER A 546 -60.79 -34.18 -23.50
CA SER A 546 -61.42 -33.27 -22.52
C SER A 546 -62.71 -32.67 -23.09
N ALA A 547 -63.70 -32.43 -22.25
CA ALA A 547 -64.95 -31.81 -22.67
C ALA A 547 -64.84 -30.36 -23.16
N ALA A 548 -63.74 -29.68 -22.84
CA ALA A 548 -63.41 -28.36 -23.36
C ALA A 548 -62.59 -28.40 -24.66
N SER A 549 -62.37 -29.58 -25.25
CA SER A 549 -61.55 -29.75 -26.44
C SER A 549 -62.16 -29.07 -27.68
N ASN A 550 -61.37 -28.26 -28.38
CA ASN A 550 -61.77 -27.66 -29.66
C ASN A 550 -61.59 -28.62 -30.85
N ARG A 551 -61.28 -29.89 -30.61
CA ARG A 551 -61.08 -30.89 -31.66
C ARG A 551 -62.38 -31.12 -32.43
N LEU A 552 -62.30 -31.04 -33.76
CA LEU A 552 -63.41 -31.36 -34.66
C LEU A 552 -63.46 -32.88 -34.82
N VAL A 553 -64.63 -33.47 -34.55
CA VAL A 553 -64.85 -34.92 -34.61
C VAL A 553 -66.21 -35.21 -35.24
N TRP A 554 -66.39 -36.44 -35.72
CA TRP A 554 -67.63 -36.92 -36.30
C TRP A 554 -68.61 -37.36 -35.21
N TRP A 555 -69.88 -37.03 -35.41
CA TRP A 555 -70.98 -37.43 -34.55
C TRP A 555 -72.02 -38.15 -35.38
N GLN A 556 -72.73 -39.08 -34.78
CA GLN A 556 -73.87 -39.79 -35.36
C GLN A 556 -75.01 -39.82 -34.35
N CYS A 557 -76.16 -39.26 -34.70
CA CYS A 557 -77.34 -39.35 -33.82
C CYS A 557 -78.03 -40.72 -33.93
N HIS A 558 -78.97 -40.99 -33.03
CA HIS A 558 -79.76 -42.24 -33.04
C HIS A 558 -80.57 -42.49 -34.33
N ARG A 559 -80.80 -41.47 -35.16
CA ARG A 559 -81.46 -41.59 -36.48
C ARG A 559 -80.46 -41.80 -37.63
N GLY A 560 -79.17 -42.00 -37.33
CA GLY A 560 -78.12 -42.26 -38.32
C GLY A 560 -77.57 -41.02 -39.02
N HIS A 561 -78.08 -39.81 -38.76
CA HIS A 561 -77.50 -38.59 -39.34
C HIS A 561 -76.08 -38.36 -38.81
N GLU A 562 -75.16 -38.05 -39.71
CA GLU A 562 -73.76 -37.77 -39.40
C GLU A 562 -73.41 -36.30 -39.63
N TRP A 563 -72.56 -35.74 -38.77
CA TRP A 563 -72.01 -34.39 -38.95
C TRP A 563 -70.70 -34.20 -38.18
N GLU A 564 -69.92 -33.20 -38.57
CA GLU A 564 -68.73 -32.77 -37.83
C GLU A 564 -69.06 -31.62 -36.88
N ALA A 565 -68.57 -31.70 -35.64
CA ALA A 565 -68.66 -30.61 -34.67
C ALA A 565 -67.51 -30.67 -33.66
N ARG A 566 -67.14 -29.50 -33.13
CA ARG A 566 -66.14 -29.40 -32.06
C ARG A 566 -66.69 -30.03 -30.78
N VAL A 567 -65.86 -30.83 -30.09
CA VAL A 567 -66.25 -31.47 -28.81
C VAL A 567 -66.78 -30.44 -27.79
N ALA A 568 -66.09 -29.30 -27.65
CA ALA A 568 -66.51 -28.21 -26.76
C ALA A 568 -67.89 -27.61 -27.10
N PHE A 569 -68.38 -27.72 -28.34
CA PHE A 569 -69.71 -27.20 -28.72
C PHE A 569 -70.83 -28.19 -28.42
N ARG A 570 -70.49 -29.48 -28.31
CA ARG A 570 -71.43 -30.56 -28.02
C ARG A 570 -71.86 -30.61 -26.56
N ARG A 571 -71.16 -29.90 -25.68
CA ARG A 571 -71.53 -29.72 -24.26
C ARG A 571 -72.79 -28.86 -24.06
N GLU A 572 -73.07 -27.92 -24.97
CA GLU A 572 -74.07 -26.85 -24.75
C GLU A 572 -75.03 -26.65 -25.94
N PHE A 573 -74.56 -26.70 -27.18
CA PHE A 573 -75.32 -26.14 -28.32
C PHE A 573 -75.39 -27.01 -29.58
N GLY A 574 -74.48 -27.95 -29.78
CA GLY A 574 -74.42 -28.73 -31.02
C GLY A 574 -75.38 -29.90 -31.03
N ARG A 575 -76.68 -29.76 -31.32
CA ARG A 575 -77.57 -30.91 -31.58
C ARG A 575 -77.53 -31.31 -33.05
N CYS A 576 -78.01 -32.51 -33.38
CA CYS A 576 -78.22 -32.89 -34.78
C CYS A 576 -79.22 -31.93 -35.43
N LYS A 577 -78.79 -31.16 -36.44
CA LYS A 577 -79.65 -30.17 -37.12
C LYS A 577 -80.76 -30.79 -37.98
N LYS A 578 -80.65 -32.10 -38.28
CA LYS A 578 -81.62 -32.86 -39.07
C LYS A 578 -82.68 -33.56 -38.21
N CYS A 579 -82.55 -33.52 -36.88
CA CYS A 579 -83.55 -34.07 -35.96
C CYS A 579 -84.55 -32.97 -35.54
N PRO A 580 -85.86 -33.29 -35.41
CA PRO A 580 -86.86 -32.35 -34.92
C PRO A 580 -86.51 -31.85 -33.50
N THR A 581 -86.73 -30.57 -33.24
CA THR A 581 -86.36 -29.89 -31.99
C THR A 581 -87.10 -30.37 -30.74
N SER A 582 -88.17 -31.16 -30.89
CA SER A 582 -89.10 -31.52 -29.80
C SER A 582 -88.80 -32.83 -29.05
N GLU A 583 -87.88 -33.69 -29.49
CA GLU A 583 -87.73 -35.05 -28.93
C GLU A 583 -86.49 -35.31 -28.06
N SER A 584 -85.63 -34.32 -27.79
CA SER A 584 -84.46 -34.52 -26.90
C SER A 584 -84.63 -33.80 -25.56
N GLY A 585 -85.06 -34.57 -24.56
CA GLY A 585 -85.41 -34.13 -23.22
C GLY A 585 -84.39 -33.24 -22.50
N ARG A 586 -84.96 -32.39 -21.62
CA ARG A 586 -84.37 -31.55 -20.57
C ARG A 586 -83.41 -30.42 -21.01
N LYS A 587 -84.00 -29.23 -21.18
CA LYS A 587 -83.38 -27.99 -20.69
C LYS A 587 -83.06 -28.18 -19.20
N ARG A 588 -81.82 -27.96 -18.75
CA ARG A 588 -81.54 -27.69 -17.34
C ARG A 588 -80.68 -26.44 -17.17
N THR A 589 -81.34 -25.46 -16.56
CA THR A 589 -80.87 -24.37 -15.69
C THR A 589 -79.37 -24.31 -15.39
N ARG A 590 -78.80 -23.13 -15.65
CA ARG A 590 -77.52 -22.64 -15.11
C ARG A 590 -77.52 -22.72 -13.58
N ARG A 591 -76.45 -23.30 -13.01
CA ARG A 591 -75.92 -22.96 -11.68
C ARG A 591 -74.49 -22.49 -11.88
#